data_AF-A0A4V6JL55-F1
#
_entry.id   AF-A0A4V6JL55-F1
#
_cell.length_a   1.000
_cell.length_b   1.000
_cell.length_c   1.000
_cell.angle_alpha   90.00
_cell.angle_beta   90.00
_cell.angle_gamma   90.00
#
_symmetry.space_group_name_H-M   'P 1'
#
loop_
_entity.id
_entity.type
_entity.pdbx_description
1 polymer ?
#
loop_
_entity_poly.entity_id
_entity_poly.type
_entity_poly.pdbx_seq_one_letter_code
_entity_poly.pdbx_strand_id
1 'polypeptide(L)' 'MQYPINEMFQTLQGEGYFTGVPAIFIRLQGCPVGCAWCDTKHTWGNAGGSGSVTVQHSGQNERER' A
#
# COMPACT_ATOMS: atom_id res chain seq x y z
N MET A 1 8.09 -18.40 -6.37
CA MET A 1 6.85 -17.59 -6.42
C MET A 1 7.23 -16.12 -6.28
N GLN A 2 6.73 -15.26 -7.16
CA GLN A 2 6.90 -13.79 -7.10
C GLN A 2 5.52 -13.16 -6.94
N TYR A 3 5.41 -12.16 -6.07
CA TYR A 3 4.18 -11.37 -5.89
C TYR A 3 4.41 -9.95 -6.43
N PRO A 4 3.43 -9.36 -7.14
CA PRO A 4 3.58 -8.01 -7.65
C PRO A 4 3.23 -7.03 -6.51
N ILE A 5 4.26 -6.42 -5.93
CA ILE A 5 4.11 -5.44 -4.85
C ILE A 5 4.04 -4.04 -5.45
N ASN A 6 3.01 -3.27 -5.08
CA ASN A 6 2.84 -1.87 -5.47
C ASN A 6 3.66 -0.94 -4.56
N GLU A 7 3.53 -1.11 -3.25
CA GLU A 7 4.26 -0.32 -2.24
C GLU A 7 4.43 -1.10 -0.93
N MET A 8 5.48 -0.76 -0.17
CA MET A 8 5.74 -1.30 1.17
C MET A 8 6.26 -0.20 2.09
N PHE A 9 5.63 -0.05 3.25
CA PHE A 9 5.97 0.97 4.24
C PHE A 9 5.54 0.55 5.64
N GLN A 10 6.18 1.12 6.65
CA GLN A 10 5.80 0.96 8.05
C GLN A 10 4.93 2.14 8.47
N THR A 11 3.85 1.93 9.21
CA THR A 11 3.02 3.02 9.79
C THR A 11 2.13 2.46 10.92
N LEU A 12 1.24 3.27 11.50
CA LEU A 12 0.17 2.80 12.38
C LEU A 12 -1.06 2.41 11.53
N GLN A 13 -1.73 1.31 11.88
CA GLN A 13 -3.03 0.97 11.29
C GLN A 13 -4.05 2.07 11.63
N GLY A 14 -4.74 2.61 10.62
CA GLY A 14 -5.69 3.71 10.80
C GLY A 14 -7.11 3.25 11.13
N GLU A 15 -7.47 2.02 10.79
CA GLU A 15 -8.88 1.58 10.77
C GLU A 15 -9.12 0.22 11.45
N GLY A 16 -10.37 0.02 11.88
CA GLY A 16 -10.88 -1.23 12.44
C GLY A 16 -10.39 -1.53 13.85
N TYR A 17 -10.28 -2.82 14.18
CA TYR A 17 -9.94 -3.26 15.53
C TYR A 17 -8.48 -2.93 15.94
N PHE A 18 -7.57 -2.86 14.97
CA PHE A 18 -6.15 -2.62 15.21
C PHE A 18 -5.75 -1.15 15.04
N THR A 19 -6.71 -0.22 15.03
CA THR A 19 -6.40 1.22 14.94
C THR A 19 -5.38 1.63 16.00
N GLY A 20 -4.32 2.32 15.58
CA GLY A 20 -3.22 2.79 16.42
C GLY A 20 -2.08 1.79 16.62
N VAL A 21 -2.18 0.56 16.13
CA VAL A 21 -1.14 -0.46 16.27
C VAL A 21 -0.09 -0.33 15.15
N PRO A 22 1.22 -0.34 15.46
CA PRO A 22 2.28 -0.36 14.44
C PRO A 22 2.20 -1.59 13.53
N ALA A 23 2.30 -1.36 12.21
CA ALA A 23 2.21 -2.40 11.20
C ALA A 23 3.11 -2.09 9.99
N ILE A 24 3.52 -3.14 9.27
CA ILE A 24 4.11 -3.04 7.94
C ILE A 24 3.00 -3.31 6.93
N PHE A 25 2.74 -2.35 6.06
CA PHE A 25 1.78 -2.47 4.99
C PHE A 25 2.47 -2.96 3.73
N ILE A 26 1.87 -3.97 3.09
CA ILE A 26 2.28 -4.50 1.79
C ILE A 26 1.06 -4.38 0.89
N ARG A 27 1.06 -3.41 -0.02
CA ARG A 27 0.00 -3.26 -1.02
C ARG A 27 0.36 -4.06 -2.26
N LEU A 28 -0.52 -4.94 -2.69
CA LEU A 28 -0.35 -5.71 -3.94
C LEU A 28 -0.84 -4.92 -5.15
N GLN A 29 -0.24 -5.20 -6.30
CA GLN A 29 -0.69 -4.69 -7.59
C GLN A 29 -1.77 -5.61 -8.18
N GLY A 30 -2.78 -5.02 -8.80
CA GLY A 30 -3.87 -5.67 -9.51
C GLY A 30 -5.18 -5.69 -8.70
N CYS A 31 -6.26 -5.19 -9.31
CA CYS A 31 -7.62 -5.29 -8.75
C CYS A 31 -8.66 -5.35 -9.88
N PRO A 32 -9.42 -6.45 -10.02
CA PRO A 32 -10.38 -6.60 -11.12
C PRO A 32 -11.78 -6.01 -10.82
N VAL A 33 -12.04 -5.51 -9.61
CA VAL A 33 -13.40 -5.12 -9.18
C VAL A 33 -13.89 -3.84 -9.86
N GLY A 34 -13.00 -2.88 -10.15
CA GLY A 34 -13.37 -1.68 -10.88
C GLY A 34 -14.29 -0.71 -10.12
N CYS A 35 -14.17 -0.60 -8.79
CA CYS A 35 -15.02 0.27 -7.98
C CYS A 35 -14.96 1.74 -8.43
N ALA A 36 -16.12 2.37 -8.62
CA ALA A 36 -16.22 3.77 -9.10
C ALA A 36 -15.48 4.77 -8.18
N TRP A 37 -15.53 4.53 -6.86
CA TRP A 37 -15.01 5.42 -5.81
C TRP A 37 -13.70 4.92 -5.19
N CYS A 38 -12.94 4.07 -5.90
CA CYS A 38 -11.63 3.66 -5.42
C CYS A 38 -10.69 4.86 -5.36
N ASP A 39 -10.06 5.06 -4.22
CA ASP A 39 -9.01 6.03 -3.94
C ASP A 39 -7.65 5.62 -4.57
N THR A 40 -7.36 4.32 -4.62
CA THR A 40 -6.10 3.77 -5.15
C THR A 40 -6.24 3.13 -6.54
N LYS A 41 -6.87 3.80 -7.51
CA LYS A 41 -7.05 3.28 -8.90
C LYS A 41 -5.75 2.94 -9.63
N HIS A 42 -4.64 3.58 -9.25
CA HIS A 42 -3.31 3.31 -9.83
C HIS A 42 -2.85 1.85 -9.59
N THR A 43 -3.44 1.14 -8.63
CA THR A 43 -3.17 -0.27 -8.35
C THR A 43 -3.81 -1.24 -9.34
N TRP A 44 -4.75 -0.80 -10.20
CA TRP A 44 -5.56 -1.74 -11.00
C TRP A 44 -4.78 -2.42 -12.14
N GLY A 45 -3.75 -1.77 -12.66
CA GLY A 45 -2.99 -2.29 -13.80
C GLY A 45 -2.18 -3.53 -13.43
N ASN A 46 -2.19 -4.56 -14.29
CA ASN A 46 -1.33 -5.73 -14.17
C ASN A 46 0.06 -5.46 -14.75
N ALA A 47 0.67 -4.32 -14.42
CA ALA A 47 2.07 -4.11 -14.75
C ALA A 47 2.87 -5.14 -13.93
N GLY A 48 3.29 -6.23 -14.57
CA GLY A 48 4.20 -7.24 -14.03
C GLY A 48 5.60 -6.67 -13.78
N GLY A 49 5.65 -5.53 -13.10
CA GLY A 49 6.87 -4.83 -12.73
C GLY A 49 7.49 -5.55 -11.57
N SER A 50 8.59 -6.25 -11.84
CA SER A 50 9.62 -6.65 -10.88
C SER A 50 10.30 -5.40 -10.30
N GLY A 51 9.52 -4.47 -9.74
CA GLY A 51 10.01 -3.28 -9.08
C GLY A 51 10.64 -3.68 -7.76
N SER A 52 11.90 -3.32 -7.55
CA SER A 52 12.54 -3.41 -6.24
C SER A 52 11.80 -2.45 -5.30
N VAL A 53 10.92 -2.98 -4.44
CA VAL A 53 10.22 -2.17 -3.45
C VAL A 53 11.16 -1.90 -2.29
N THR A 54 11.58 -0.65 -2.16
CA THR A 54 12.33 -0.18 -1.00
C THR A 54 11.33 0.13 0.11
N VAL A 55 11.56 -0.37 1.32
CA VAL A 55 10.75 -0.02 2.49
C VAL A 55 10.91 1.47 2.76
N GLN A 56 9.85 2.23 2.52
CA GLN A 56 9.81 3.62 2.90
C GLN A 56 9.61 3.68 4.43
N HIS A 57 10.63 4.13 5.15
CA HIS A 57 10.47 4.47 6.56
C HIS A 57 9.66 5.77 6.62
N SER A 58 8.41 5.69 7.07
CA SER A 58 7.54 6.85 7.35
C SER A 58 8.02 7.70 8.55
N GLY A 59 9.30 7.63 8.88
CA GLY A 59 9.90 8.25 10.06
C GLY A 59 10.22 9.74 9.92
N GLN A 60 9.60 10.48 8.99
CA GLN A 60 9.66 11.95 8.98
C GLN A 60 8.33 12.56 8.47
N ASN A 61 7.64 13.23 9.39
CA ASN A 61 6.48 14.13 9.25
C ASN A 61 5.08 13.53 9.08
N GLU A 62 4.44 13.31 10.23
CA GLU A 62 2.99 13.43 10.47
C GLU A 62 2.48 14.89 10.30
N ARG A 63 2.91 15.57 9.24
CA ARG A 63 2.36 16.86 8.80
C ARG A 63 2.36 16.90 7.29
N GLU A 64 1.33 16.31 6.71
CA GLU A 64 0.56 16.89 5.60
C GLU A 64 -0.55 15.89 5.25
N ARG A 65 -1.76 16.27 5.68
CA ARG A 65 -3.08 16.02 5.09
C ARG A 65 -3.24 14.84 4.13
#